data_AF-A0A530QYG8-F1
#
_entry.id   AF-A0A530QYG8-F1
#
_cell.length_a   1.000
_cell.length_b   1.000
_cell.length_c   1.000
_cell.angle_alpha   90.00
_cell.angle_beta   90.00
_cell.angle_gamma   90.00
#
_symmetry.space_group_name_H-M   'P 1'
#
loop_
_entity.id
_entity.type
_entity.pdbx_description
1 polymer ?
#
loop_
_entity_poly.entity_id
_entity_poly.type
_entity_poly.pdbx_seq_one_letter_code
_entity_poly.pdbx_strand_id
1 'polypeptide(L)' 'DMAGQERLKSVGGQPPHLTVFPTSCPFAPRCPHAFDRCRSERPPLMPVGEGHDAACWWDVIEGSPRDDV' A
#
# COMPACT_ATOMS: atom_id res chain seq x y z
N ASP A 1 -16.51 -25.04 22.56
CA ASP A 1 -15.29 -24.27 22.89
C ASP A 1 -14.59 -23.74 21.65
N MET A 2 -14.73 -22.42 21.46
CA MET A 2 -13.86 -21.43 20.81
C MET A 2 -12.67 -21.93 19.96
N ALA A 3 -12.91 -22.45 18.75
CA ALA A 3 -11.86 -22.62 17.73
C ALA A 3 -12.15 -21.69 16.55
N GLY A 4 -11.72 -20.43 16.62
CA GLY A 4 -11.97 -19.48 15.52
C GLY A 4 -11.55 -18.04 15.76
N GLN A 5 -10.41 -17.78 16.42
CA GLN A 5 -9.92 -16.41 16.58
C GLN A 5 -8.40 -16.36 16.37
N GLU A 6 -7.97 -16.40 15.11
CA GLU A 6 -6.65 -15.85 14.77
C GLU A 6 -6.72 -14.34 15.07
N ARG A 7 -5.79 -13.83 15.88
CA ARG A 7 -5.83 -12.42 16.30
C ARG A 7 -5.65 -11.53 15.08
N LEU A 8 -6.61 -10.63 14.86
CA LEU A 8 -6.49 -9.60 13.83
C LEU A 8 -5.21 -8.80 14.04
N LYS A 9 -4.39 -8.68 12.99
CA LYS A 9 -3.19 -7.83 13.03
C LYS A 9 -3.63 -6.38 13.05
N SER A 10 -3.32 -5.67 14.12
CA SER A 10 -3.49 -4.22 14.18
C SER A 10 -2.58 -3.55 13.15
N VAL A 11 -3.15 -2.69 12.31
CA VAL A 11 -2.36 -1.81 11.44
C VAL A 11 -1.76 -0.70 12.32
N GLY A 12 -0.45 -0.70 12.48
CA GLY A 12 0.26 0.34 13.22
C GLY A 12 0.29 1.68 12.47
N GLY A 13 0.60 2.76 13.20
CA GLY A 13 0.74 4.12 12.65
C GLY A 13 -0.49 5.02 12.84
N GLN A 14 -0.38 6.27 12.41
CA GLN A 14 -1.48 7.25 12.43
C GLN A 14 -1.97 7.53 11.00
N PRO A 15 -3.27 7.83 10.80
CA PRO A 15 -3.76 8.34 9.53
C PRO A 15 -2.99 9.59 9.10
N PRO A 16 -2.75 9.79 7.78
CA PRO A 16 -2.11 11.00 7.30
C PRO A 16 -2.99 12.24 7.57
N HIS A 17 -2.35 13.41 7.66
CA HIS A 17 -3.07 14.68 7.74
C HIS A 17 -3.88 14.92 6.46
N LEU A 18 -5.21 15.04 6.60
CA LEU A 18 -6.14 15.15 5.46
C LEU A 18 -6.06 16.49 4.72
N THR A 19 -5.43 17.51 5.31
CA THR A 19 -5.29 18.85 4.72
C THR A 19 -4.06 18.99 3.84
N VAL A 20 -3.13 18.03 3.89
CA VAL A 20 -1.88 18.06 3.12
C VAL A 20 -1.96 16.99 2.05
N PHE A 21 -1.90 17.41 0.79
CA PHE A 21 -1.82 16.47 -0.32
C PHE A 21 -0.43 15.82 -0.33
N PRO A 22 -0.32 14.49 -0.22
CA PRO A 22 0.97 13.83 -0.13
C PRO A 22 1.67 13.85 -1.49
N THR A 23 2.95 14.26 -1.50
CA THR A 23 3.82 14.21 -2.69
C THR A 23 4.36 12.81 -2.96
N SER A 24 4.33 11.93 -1.96
CA SER A 24 4.71 10.53 -2.03
C SER A 24 3.53 9.60 -1.68
N CYS A 25 3.77 8.29 -1.58
CA CYS A 25 2.72 7.34 -1.23
C CYS A 25 2.21 7.58 0.22
N PRO A 26 0.91 7.89 0.43
CA PRO A 26 0.37 8.14 1.78
C PRO A 26 0.40 6.91 2.70
N PHE A 27 0.55 5.71 2.12
CA PHE A 27 0.61 4.46 2.85
C PHE A 27 2.04 4.07 3.27
N ALA A 28 3.08 4.69 2.70
CA ALA A 28 4.48 4.34 2.95
C ALA A 28 4.86 4.28 4.45
N PRO A 29 4.37 5.18 5.34
CA PRO A 29 4.70 5.11 6.77
C PRO A 29 4.21 3.85 7.50
N ARG A 30 3.24 3.12 6.92
CA ARG A 30 2.58 1.97 7.56
C ARG A 30 2.49 0.74 6.65
N CYS A 31 3.08 0.80 5.45
CA CYS A 31 3.04 -0.28 4.48
C CYS A 31 4.24 -1.22 4.72
N PRO A 32 4.02 -2.53 4.92
CA PRO A 32 5.12 -3.49 5.11
C PRO A 32 5.95 -3.71 3.84
N HIS A 33 5.44 -3.30 2.68
CA HIS A 33 6.10 -3.41 1.38
C HIS A 33 6.72 -2.07 0.92
N ALA A 34 6.84 -1.08 1.81
CA ALA A 34 7.36 0.24 1.44
C ALA A 34 8.86 0.19 1.14
N PHE A 35 9.23 0.58 -0.08
CA PHE A 35 10.60 0.81 -0.53
C PHE A 35 10.81 2.27 -0.95
N ASP A 36 11.99 2.61 -1.46
CA ASP A 36 12.41 4.01 -1.63
C ASP A 36 11.51 4.81 -2.59
N ARG A 37 11.07 4.22 -3.70
CA ARG A 37 10.12 4.89 -4.61
C ARG A 37 8.82 5.28 -3.90
N CYS A 38 8.33 4.47 -2.96
CA CYS A 38 7.14 4.80 -2.17
C CYS A 38 7.32 6.04 -1.29
N ARG A 39 8.54 6.32 -0.83
CA ARG A 39 8.85 7.46 0.04
C ARG A 39 9.08 8.75 -0.74
N SER A 40 9.42 8.62 -2.02
CA SER A 40 9.75 9.75 -2.90
C SER A 40 8.62 10.14 -3.85
N GLU A 41 7.83 9.17 -4.30
CA GLU A 41 6.87 9.34 -5.39
C GLU A 41 5.51 8.74 -5.06
N ARG A 42 4.47 9.33 -5.67
CA ARG A 42 3.12 8.83 -5.61
C ARG A 42 2.82 7.97 -6.85
N PRO A 43 2.33 6.72 -6.69
CA PRO A 43 1.95 5.89 -7.82
C PRO A 43 0.74 6.46 -8.58
N PRO A 44 0.72 6.37 -9.93
CA PRO A 44 -0.50 6.60 -10.70
C PRO A 44 -1.51 5.47 -10.43
N LEU A 45 -2.78 5.74 -10.70
CA LEU A 45 -3.81 4.69 -10.69
C LEU A 45 -3.65 3.84 -11.96
N MET A 46 -3.48 2.54 -11.80
CA MET A 46 -3.23 1.61 -12.91
C MET A 46 -4.06 0.35 -12.78
N PRO A 47 -4.42 -0.31 -13.90
CA PRO A 47 -5.04 -1.62 -13.86
C PRO A 47 -4.09 -2.65 -13.26
N VAL A 48 -4.63 -3.54 -12.42
CA VAL A 48 -3.92 -4.68 -11.80
C VAL A 48 -4.63 -6.01 -12.01
N GLY A 49 -5.71 -6.01 -12.79
CA GLY A 49 -6.51 -7.18 -13.08
C GLY A 49 -7.88 -6.77 -13.59
N GLU A 50 -8.70 -7.76 -13.94
CA GLU A 50 -10.05 -7.50 -14.46
C GLU A 50 -10.90 -6.77 -13.41
N GLY A 51 -11.35 -5.56 -13.75
CA GLY A 51 -12.18 -4.72 -12.89
C GLY A 51 -11.47 -4.13 -11.66
N HIS A 52 -10.14 -4.20 -11.58
CA HIS A 52 -9.37 -3.72 -10.43
C HIS A 52 -8.26 -2.74 -10.84
N ASP A 53 -8.26 -1.60 -10.15
CA ASP A 53 -7.20 -0.60 -10.26
C ASP A 53 -6.50 -0.40 -8.93
N ALA A 54 -5.21 -0.09 -8.97
CA ALA A 54 -4.41 0.24 -7.81
C ALA A 54 -3.42 1.38 -8.08
N ALA A 55 -3.24 2.24 -7.09
CA ALA A 55 -2.12 3.18 -7.02
C ALA A 55 -1.06 2.61 -6.06
N CYS A 56 -0.28 1.65 -6.53
CA CYS A 56 0.70 0.91 -5.75
C CYS A 56 1.96 0.61 -6.56
N TRP A 57 3.13 0.80 -5.96
CA TRP A 57 4.44 0.43 -6.53
C TRP A 57 4.83 -1.04 -6.27
N TRP A 58 4.02 -1.76 -5.50
CA TRP A 58 4.26 -3.16 -5.16
C TRP A 58 3.21 -4.04 -5.85
N ASP A 59 3.68 -5.08 -6.53
CA ASP A 59 2.85 -6.12 -7.07
C ASP A 59 2.53 -7.14 -5.98
N VAL A 60 1.25 -7.26 -5.62
CA VAL A 60 0.80 -8.19 -4.57
C VAL A 60 0.66 -9.63 -5.06
N ILE A 61 0.66 -9.85 -6.38
CA ILE A 61 0.62 -11.15 -7.02
C ILE A 61 2.04 -11.70 -7.16
N GLU A 62 2.96 -10.90 -7.68
CA GLU A 62 4.36 -11.29 -7.87
C GLU A 62 5.20 -11.15 -6.60
N GLY A 63 4.78 -10.31 -5.66
CA GLY A 63 5.52 -10.05 -4.42
C GLY A 63 6.81 -9.27 -4.65
N SER A 64 6.79 -8.33 -5.60
CA SER A 64 7.96 -7.58 -6.06
C SER A 64 7.60 -6.10 -6.32
N PRO A 65 8.60 -5.20 -6.38
CA PRO A 65 8.41 -3.87 -6.95
C PRO A 65 7.93 -3.95 -8.40
N ARG A 66 7.03 -3.03 -8.77
CA ARG A 66 6.56 -2.84 -10.14
C ARG A 66 7.53 -2.00 -10.95
N ASP A 67 7.91 -2.51 -12.11
CA ASP A 67 8.75 -1.81 -13.10
C ASP A 67 7.91 -1.20 -14.25
N ASP A 68 6.62 -1.52 -14.33
CA ASP A 68 5.71 -1.20 -15.43
C ASP A 68 5.15 0.23 -15.38
N VAL A 69 5.93 1.18 -14.84
CA VAL A 69 5.52 2.56 -14.58
C VAL A 69 6.58 3.61 -14.87
#